data_AF-A0A134A4K4-F1
#
_entry.id   AF-A0A134A4K4-F1
#
_cell.length_a   1.000
_cell.length_b   1.000
_cell.length_c   1.000
_cell.angle_alpha   90.00
_cell.angle_beta   90.00
_cell.angle_gamma   90.00
#
_symmetry.space_group_name_H-M   'P 1'
#
loop_
_entity.id
_entity.type
_entity.pdbx_description
1 polymer ?
#
loop_
_entity_poly.entity_id
_entity_poly.type
_entity_poly.pdbx_seq_one_letter_code
_entity_poly.pdbx_strand_id
1 'polypeptide(L)'
;MKHAPGTSVALAAASACLALAIGMAAASPALAQNSGASIDMQRLYNPNSGEHFYTADTSEASGLVSLGWRHEGSGWVAPQKSSTPVYRLYNPNAGDHHYTTSVEERDVLVEKGWNDEGVGWYSSDNKSVAVLRQYNPNAKAGAHNFTTSSAENDNLVNAGWNAEGVAWYAVAEGKPAVDGAIMGVSDVSPQRMASWFKSKGGSYPTSIEAKGGAATIEDFTRILCEEAAAEGVRAEVVFCQSMIETGWLRYGGDVIPEQYNYAGIGTTGDGVRGAYFANVREGLRAQVQHLKAYASTEPLVNAQVDPRFGLVQESRGVAPTVYDLGGRWAVSKTYGGQIASLMNELANYKA
;
A
#
# COMPACT_ATOMS: atom_id res chain seq x y z
N MET A 1 11.95 -85.95 50.04
CA MET A 1 12.30 -84.89 49.07
C MET A 1 12.24 -85.52 47.68
N LYS A 2 11.56 -85.05 46.64
CA LYS A 2 10.38 -84.19 46.43
C LYS A 2 9.68 -84.84 45.20
N HIS A 3 8.37 -84.67 45.12
CA HIS A 3 7.36 -85.43 44.37
C HIS A 3 7.57 -85.65 42.85
N ALA A 4 7.42 -86.91 42.41
CA ALA A 4 6.30 -87.50 41.63
C ALA A 4 5.75 -86.85 40.33
N PRO A 5 5.14 -87.65 39.41
CA PRO A 5 5.33 -87.58 37.96
C PRO A 5 4.05 -87.33 37.12
N GLY A 6 4.23 -87.23 35.78
CA GLY A 6 3.21 -87.44 34.74
C GLY A 6 2.25 -86.24 34.53
N THR A 7 1.72 -85.90 33.36
CA THR A 7 1.64 -86.51 32.03
C THR A 7 1.14 -85.42 31.04
N SER A 8 1.63 -85.51 29.81
CA SER A 8 0.90 -85.37 28.53
C SER A 8 0.54 -84.00 27.91
N VAL A 9 1.08 -83.85 26.68
CA VAL A 9 0.47 -83.37 25.42
C VAL A 9 0.18 -81.87 25.29
N ALA A 10 0.86 -81.22 24.33
CA ALA A 10 0.21 -80.63 23.15
C ALA A 10 1.21 -79.99 22.18
N LEU A 11 0.95 -80.23 20.90
CA LEU A 11 1.49 -79.56 19.72
C LEU A 11 1.34 -78.03 19.83
N ALA A 12 2.38 -77.26 19.49
CA ALA A 12 2.24 -75.83 19.24
C ALA A 12 3.06 -75.42 18.01
N ALA A 13 2.34 -74.85 17.05
CA ALA A 13 2.83 -74.34 15.78
C ALA A 13 3.75 -73.12 15.98
N ALA A 14 4.74 -73.03 15.09
CA ALA A 14 5.66 -71.90 14.99
C ALA A 14 4.89 -70.61 14.66
N SER A 15 5.13 -69.57 15.46
CA SER A 15 4.73 -68.20 15.13
C SER A 15 5.96 -67.31 15.16
N ALA A 16 6.35 -66.81 14.00
CA ALA A 16 7.44 -65.87 13.82
C ALA A 16 6.98 -64.47 14.26
N CYS A 17 7.50 -63.98 15.39
CA CYS A 17 7.31 -62.60 15.81
C CYS A 17 8.22 -61.68 14.97
N LEU A 18 7.64 -61.03 13.97
CA LEU A 18 8.22 -59.88 13.29
C LEU A 18 8.13 -58.68 14.25
N ALA A 19 9.26 -58.24 14.80
CA ALA A 19 9.33 -57.02 15.58
C ALA A 19 9.19 -55.81 14.63
N LEU A 20 8.00 -55.23 14.56
CA LEU A 20 7.75 -53.98 13.87
C LEU A 20 8.21 -52.82 14.79
N ALA A 21 9.43 -52.34 14.58
CA ALA A 21 9.87 -51.08 15.15
C ALA A 21 9.13 -49.94 14.43
N ILE A 22 8.01 -49.49 15.00
CA ILE A 22 7.34 -48.26 14.55
C ILE A 22 8.21 -47.11 15.05
N GLY A 23 9.05 -46.58 14.17
CA GLY A 23 9.66 -45.28 14.37
C GLY A 23 8.55 -44.22 14.38
N MET A 24 8.16 -43.76 15.56
CA MET A 24 7.41 -42.52 15.68
C MET A 24 8.35 -41.38 15.31
N ALA A 25 8.38 -41.01 14.03
CA ALA A 25 8.83 -39.68 13.65
C ALA A 25 7.82 -38.71 14.27
N ALA A 26 8.22 -37.99 15.32
CA ALA A 26 7.48 -36.84 15.77
C ALA A 26 7.38 -35.87 14.59
N ALA A 27 6.19 -35.71 14.02
CA ALA A 27 5.95 -34.63 13.08
C ALA A 27 6.27 -33.34 13.81
N SER A 28 7.36 -32.66 13.43
CA SER A 28 7.58 -31.29 13.85
C SER A 28 6.30 -30.53 13.51
N PRO A 29 5.72 -29.74 14.44
CA PRO A 29 4.57 -28.92 14.09
C PRO A 29 4.99 -28.09 12.89
N ALA A 30 4.31 -28.30 11.75
CA ALA A 30 4.54 -27.48 10.58
C ALA A 30 4.31 -26.05 11.03
N LEU A 31 5.37 -25.23 11.03
CA LEU A 31 5.23 -23.80 11.28
C LEU A 31 4.14 -23.32 10.32
N ALA A 32 3.10 -22.69 10.87
CA ALA A 32 2.07 -22.08 10.05
C ALA A 32 2.77 -21.15 9.06
N GLN A 33 2.54 -21.37 7.77
CA GLN A 33 3.20 -20.57 6.75
C GLN A 33 2.43 -19.28 6.54
N ASN A 34 3.16 -18.21 6.27
CA ASN A 34 2.59 -16.96 5.78
C ASN A 34 1.63 -17.23 4.61
N SER A 35 0.61 -16.39 4.46
CA SER A 35 -0.03 -16.27 3.16
C SER A 35 1.02 -15.98 2.09
N GLY A 36 0.87 -16.56 0.89
CA GLY A 36 1.69 -16.15 -0.26
C GLY A 36 1.48 -14.69 -0.68
N ALA A 37 0.39 -14.07 -0.24
CA ALA A 37 0.09 -12.65 -0.44
C ALA A 37 0.72 -11.77 0.66
N SER A 38 1.06 -10.54 0.28
CA SER A 38 1.71 -9.54 1.13
C SER A 38 1.09 -8.16 0.95
N ILE A 39 1.40 -7.23 1.86
CA ILE A 39 0.85 -5.88 1.91
C ILE A 39 1.90 -4.89 2.45
N ASP A 40 2.02 -3.73 1.81
CA ASP A 40 2.94 -2.67 2.21
C ASP A 40 2.40 -1.92 3.43
N MET A 41 3.17 -1.87 4.52
CA MET A 41 2.83 -1.03 5.69
C MET A 41 3.28 0.40 5.43
N GLN A 42 2.31 1.30 5.27
CA GLN A 42 2.52 2.72 5.07
C GLN A 42 3.11 3.33 6.35
N ARG A 43 4.22 4.06 6.21
CA ARG A 43 4.88 4.80 7.30
C ARG A 43 4.59 6.28 7.12
N LEU A 44 4.07 6.91 8.17
CA LEU A 44 3.76 8.33 8.20
C LEU A 44 4.43 8.99 9.39
N TYR A 45 4.86 10.23 9.23
CA TYR A 45 5.49 11.03 10.26
C TYR A 45 4.66 12.29 10.54
N ASN A 46 4.35 12.53 11.81
CA ASN A 46 3.70 13.76 12.26
C ASN A 46 4.74 14.80 12.66
N PRO A 47 4.94 15.89 11.89
CA PRO A 47 5.93 16.91 12.22
C PRO A 47 5.62 17.70 13.50
N ASN A 48 4.38 17.65 14.00
CA ASN A 48 3.95 18.37 15.19
C ASN A 48 4.20 17.59 16.49
N SER A 49 4.01 16.26 16.46
CA SER A 49 4.20 15.40 17.64
C SER A 49 5.49 14.60 17.63
N GLY A 50 6.11 14.40 16.46
CA GLY A 50 7.24 13.47 16.27
C GLY A 50 6.82 11.99 16.15
N GLU A 51 5.51 11.71 16.17
CA GLU A 51 4.97 10.35 16.05
C GLU A 51 5.20 9.78 14.65
N HIS A 52 5.56 8.48 14.62
CA HIS A 52 5.42 7.67 13.43
C HIS A 52 4.18 6.79 13.53
N PHE A 53 3.38 6.78 12.48
CA PHE A 53 2.19 5.96 12.35
C PHE A 53 2.36 4.92 11.24
N TYR A 54 1.87 3.72 11.49
CA TYR A 54 1.99 2.58 10.60
C TYR A 54 0.63 1.96 10.31
N THR A 55 0.32 1.78 9.02
CA THR A 55 -0.97 1.20 8.61
C THR A 55 -0.91 0.43 7.30
N ALA A 56 -1.72 -0.62 7.21
CA ALA A 56 -2.03 -1.32 5.97
C ALA A 56 -3.10 -0.60 5.14
N ASP A 57 -3.86 0.31 5.76
CA ASP A 57 -4.97 1.02 5.11
C ASP A 57 -4.48 2.30 4.44
N THR A 58 -4.43 2.24 3.12
CA THR A 58 -4.10 3.37 2.24
C THR A 58 -5.03 4.58 2.39
N SER A 59 -6.30 4.36 2.78
CA SER A 59 -7.26 5.43 3.03
C SER A 59 -6.96 6.16 4.33
N GLU A 60 -6.58 5.42 5.38
CA GLU A 60 -6.14 5.98 6.66
C GLU A 60 -4.85 6.80 6.48
N ALA A 61 -3.86 6.25 5.78
CA ALA A 61 -2.64 6.96 5.42
C ALA A 61 -2.95 8.28 4.66
N SER A 62 -3.82 8.22 3.64
CA SER A 62 -4.23 9.39 2.87
C SER A 62 -4.98 10.43 3.71
N GLY A 63 -5.78 9.98 4.68
CA GLY A 63 -6.45 10.80 5.67
C GLY A 63 -5.45 11.61 6.50
N LEU A 64 -4.45 10.94 7.06
CA LEU A 64 -3.40 11.57 7.87
C LEU A 64 -2.57 12.58 7.05
N VAL A 65 -2.22 12.25 5.80
CA VAL A 65 -1.53 13.19 4.91
C VAL A 65 -2.33 14.48 4.74
N SER A 66 -3.65 14.39 4.59
CA SER A 66 -4.51 15.58 4.48
C SER A 66 -4.55 16.44 5.75
N LEU A 67 -4.21 15.86 6.89
CA LEU A 67 -4.08 16.53 8.18
C LEU A 67 -2.66 17.08 8.41
N GLY A 68 -1.78 17.03 7.40
CA GLY A 68 -0.43 17.56 7.44
C GLY A 68 0.64 16.56 7.89
N TRP A 69 0.31 15.27 7.96
CA TRP A 69 1.33 14.23 8.17
C TRP A 69 2.14 14.03 6.90
N ARG A 70 3.42 13.69 7.06
CA ARG A 70 4.31 13.36 5.96
C ARG A 70 4.24 11.86 5.69
N HIS A 71 3.94 11.47 4.45
CA HIS A 71 4.10 10.08 4.02
C HIS A 71 5.58 9.80 3.76
N GLU A 72 6.12 8.74 4.34
CA GLU A 72 7.55 8.38 4.23
C GLU A 72 7.78 7.12 3.40
N GLY A 73 6.71 6.55 2.83
CA GLY A 73 6.74 5.36 2.00
C GLY A 73 6.21 4.16 2.76
N SER A 74 6.74 2.99 2.43
CA SER A 74 6.51 1.77 3.19
C SER A 74 7.62 1.58 4.23
N GLY A 75 7.27 1.33 5.49
CA GLY A 75 8.24 0.96 6.53
C GLY A 75 8.75 -0.47 6.35
N TRP A 76 7.86 -1.38 5.93
CA TRP A 76 8.15 -2.78 5.58
C TRP A 76 6.97 -3.40 4.83
N VAL A 77 7.19 -4.58 4.26
CA VAL A 77 6.14 -5.41 3.66
C VAL A 77 5.73 -6.51 4.64
N ALA A 78 4.46 -6.56 5.03
CA ALA A 78 3.91 -7.58 5.92
C ALA A 78 3.20 -8.70 5.12
N PRO A 79 3.14 -9.95 5.62
CA PRO A 79 2.20 -10.93 5.08
C PRO A 79 0.76 -10.47 5.33
N GLN A 80 -0.16 -10.77 4.41
CA GLN A 80 -1.59 -10.49 4.65
C GLN A 80 -2.16 -11.33 5.80
N LYS A 81 -1.63 -12.54 6.01
CA LYS A 81 -1.98 -13.41 7.11
C LYS A 81 -0.79 -14.25 7.56
N SER A 82 -0.68 -14.47 8.86
CA SER A 82 0.19 -15.48 9.48
C SER A 82 -0.43 -15.95 10.80
N SER A 83 0.30 -16.78 11.57
CA SER A 83 -0.10 -17.17 12.93
C SER A 83 0.29 -16.14 14.00
N THR A 84 1.08 -15.12 13.65
CA THR A 84 1.61 -14.13 14.59
C THR A 84 0.99 -12.75 14.35
N PRO A 85 -0.10 -12.38 15.05
CA PRO A 85 -0.71 -11.05 14.91
C PRO A 85 0.17 -9.94 15.52
N VAL A 86 0.07 -8.74 14.94
CA VAL A 86 0.55 -7.48 15.54
C VAL A 86 -0.67 -6.65 15.91
N TYR A 87 -0.87 -6.44 17.21
CA TYR A 87 -1.95 -5.66 17.78
C TYR A 87 -1.64 -4.17 17.67
N ARG A 88 -2.65 -3.37 17.32
CA ARG A 88 -2.60 -1.91 17.30
C ARG A 88 -3.40 -1.37 18.47
N LEU A 89 -2.78 -0.50 19.26
CA LEU A 89 -3.41 0.14 20.41
C LEU A 89 -3.35 1.65 20.27
N TYR A 90 -4.42 2.32 20.67
CA TYR A 90 -4.50 3.78 20.68
C TYR A 90 -4.66 4.30 22.11
N ASN A 91 -3.86 5.31 22.46
CA ASN A 91 -3.97 6.00 23.73
C ASN A 91 -4.78 7.30 23.56
N PRO A 92 -6.02 7.37 24.05
CA PRO A 92 -6.84 8.56 23.89
C PRO A 92 -6.33 9.78 24.69
N ASN A 93 -5.45 9.59 25.68
CA ASN A 93 -4.97 10.67 26.53
C ASN A 93 -3.75 11.39 25.95
N ALA A 94 -2.85 10.66 25.28
CA ALA A 94 -1.65 11.23 24.66
C ALA A 94 -1.78 11.38 23.14
N GLY A 95 -2.76 10.71 22.53
CA GLY A 95 -2.96 10.70 21.09
C GLY A 95 -1.88 9.90 20.34
N ASP A 96 -1.30 8.88 20.97
CA ASP A 96 -0.25 8.04 20.39
C ASP A 96 -0.70 6.60 20.15
N HIS A 97 -0.05 5.93 19.19
CA HIS A 97 -0.27 4.53 18.89
C HIS A 97 0.88 3.64 19.37
N HIS A 98 0.54 2.41 19.75
CA HIS A 98 1.49 1.35 20.07
C HIS A 98 1.20 0.09 19.27
N TYR A 99 2.25 -0.66 18.96
CA TYR A 99 2.17 -1.87 18.15
C TYR A 99 2.96 -3.01 18.80
N THR A 100 2.34 -4.18 18.94
CA THR A 100 2.97 -5.29 19.65
C THR A 100 2.47 -6.66 19.21
N THR A 101 3.33 -7.67 19.25
CA THR A 101 2.94 -9.08 19.14
C THR A 101 2.59 -9.70 20.49
N SER A 102 2.88 -9.03 21.62
CA SER A 102 2.63 -9.57 22.96
C SER A 102 1.18 -9.31 23.37
N VAL A 103 0.47 -10.40 23.65
CA VAL A 103 -0.88 -10.36 24.23
C VAL A 103 -0.83 -9.72 25.61
N GLU A 104 0.20 -10.00 26.40
CA GLU A 104 0.38 -9.48 27.75
C GLU A 104 0.63 -7.96 27.74
N GLU A 105 1.48 -7.45 26.85
CA GLU A 105 1.72 -6.00 26.72
C GLU A 105 0.42 -5.29 26.30
N ARG A 106 -0.31 -5.86 25.34
CA ARG A 106 -1.62 -5.33 24.93
C ARG A 106 -2.60 -5.28 26.09
N ASP A 107 -2.77 -6.38 26.82
CA ASP A 107 -3.74 -6.49 27.91
C ASP A 107 -3.41 -5.51 29.04
N VAL A 108 -2.13 -5.36 29.39
CA VAL A 108 -1.67 -4.37 30.39
C VAL A 108 -1.94 -2.92 29.94
N LEU A 109 -1.79 -2.60 28.65
CA LEU A 109 -2.11 -1.27 28.13
C LEU A 109 -3.61 -1.01 28.13
N VAL A 110 -4.43 -2.01 27.79
CA VAL A 110 -5.90 -1.92 27.88
C VAL A 110 -6.35 -1.68 29.32
N GLU A 111 -5.78 -2.39 30.30
CA GLU A 111 -6.04 -2.14 31.72
C GLU A 111 -5.68 -0.71 32.15
N LYS A 112 -4.70 -0.09 31.48
CA LYS A 112 -4.29 1.31 31.68
C LYS A 112 -5.13 2.31 30.87
N GLY A 113 -6.19 1.87 30.22
CA GLY A 113 -7.14 2.72 29.50
C GLY A 113 -6.78 3.00 28.04
N TRP A 114 -5.87 2.22 27.45
CA TRP A 114 -5.67 2.24 26.00
C TRP A 114 -6.79 1.47 25.30
N ASN A 115 -7.12 1.88 24.08
CA ASN A 115 -8.08 1.19 23.24
C ASN A 115 -7.35 0.14 22.41
N ASP A 116 -7.77 -1.13 22.51
CA ASP A 116 -7.36 -2.18 21.56
C ASP A 116 -8.15 -1.99 20.25
N GLU A 117 -7.44 -1.65 19.18
CA GLU A 117 -8.01 -1.50 17.84
C GLU A 117 -7.96 -2.81 17.05
N GLY A 118 -7.48 -3.89 17.67
CA GLY A 118 -7.38 -5.21 17.11
C GLY A 118 -6.07 -5.45 16.35
N VAL A 119 -6.12 -6.37 15.39
CA VAL A 119 -4.95 -6.76 14.59
C VAL A 119 -4.74 -5.75 13.48
N GLY A 120 -3.65 -5.00 13.52
CA GLY A 120 -3.27 -4.06 12.45
C GLY A 120 -2.67 -4.80 11.24
N TRP A 121 -1.78 -5.77 11.50
CA TRP A 121 -1.15 -6.63 10.49
C TRP A 121 -0.59 -7.89 11.15
N TYR A 122 0.17 -8.68 10.38
CA TYR A 122 0.78 -9.93 10.84
C TYR A 122 2.31 -9.89 10.72
N SER A 123 3.00 -10.53 11.65
CA SER A 123 4.44 -10.80 11.57
C SER A 123 4.70 -12.01 10.67
N SER A 124 5.79 -12.00 9.92
CA SER A 124 6.26 -13.14 9.13
C SER A 124 6.72 -14.30 10.03
N ASP A 125 6.08 -15.45 9.89
CA ASP A 125 6.45 -16.68 10.60
C ASP A 125 7.78 -17.26 10.07
N ASN A 126 8.14 -16.91 8.83
CA ASN A 126 9.43 -17.23 8.21
C ASN A 126 10.60 -16.38 8.74
N LYS A 127 10.32 -15.31 9.49
CA LYS A 127 11.32 -14.43 10.12
C LYS A 127 12.36 -13.83 9.14
N SER A 128 11.92 -13.45 7.95
CA SER A 128 12.80 -13.03 6.84
C SER A 128 13.54 -11.71 7.08
N VAL A 129 12.83 -10.66 7.50
CA VAL A 129 13.39 -9.32 7.73
C VAL A 129 12.98 -8.86 9.12
N ALA A 130 13.93 -8.51 9.99
CA ALA A 130 13.62 -8.02 11.33
C ALA A 130 13.11 -6.58 11.30
N VAL A 131 12.04 -6.30 12.05
CA VAL A 131 11.59 -4.93 12.36
C VAL A 131 12.02 -4.62 13.79
N LEU A 132 12.86 -3.62 13.96
CA LEU A 132 13.45 -3.19 15.22
C LEU A 132 12.56 -2.15 15.90
N ARG A 133 12.37 -2.28 17.22
CA ARG A 133 11.64 -1.31 18.05
C ARG A 133 12.63 -0.42 18.81
N GLN A 134 12.38 0.88 18.80
CA GLN A 134 13.07 1.85 19.65
C GLN A 134 12.06 2.63 20.48
N TYR A 135 12.43 2.96 21.72
CA TYR A 135 11.63 3.78 22.64
C TYR A 135 12.38 5.06 23.02
N ASN A 136 11.70 6.20 22.92
CA ASN A 136 12.18 7.49 23.36
C ASN A 136 11.65 7.81 24.78
N PRO A 137 12.48 7.70 25.83
CA PRO A 137 12.05 8.01 27.20
C PRO A 137 11.74 9.50 27.43
N ASN A 138 12.14 10.38 26.50
CA ASN A 138 11.96 11.82 26.60
C ASN A 138 10.80 12.35 25.75
N ALA A 139 10.10 11.48 25.01
CA ALA A 139 8.99 11.87 24.15
C ALA A 139 7.73 12.20 24.98
N LYS A 140 7.03 13.27 24.60
CA LYS A 140 5.70 13.59 25.16
C LYS A 140 4.58 12.80 24.48
N ALA A 141 4.77 12.47 23.21
CA ALA A 141 3.93 11.63 22.37
C ALA A 141 4.83 11.02 21.28
N GLY A 142 4.39 9.95 20.60
CA GLY A 142 5.18 9.34 19.54
C GLY A 142 6.45 8.65 20.05
N ALA A 143 6.36 8.00 21.21
CA ALA A 143 7.53 7.51 21.92
C ALA A 143 8.18 6.28 21.27
N HIS A 144 7.55 5.62 20.31
CA HIS A 144 8.10 4.44 19.65
C HIS A 144 8.39 4.66 18.18
N ASN A 145 9.48 4.06 17.71
CA ASN A 145 9.81 3.92 16.30
C ASN A 145 9.95 2.44 15.93
N PHE A 146 9.58 2.12 14.68
CA PHE A 146 9.65 0.76 14.14
C PHE A 146 10.32 0.80 12.77
N THR A 147 11.44 0.11 12.62
CA THR A 147 12.24 0.20 11.39
C THR A 147 12.91 -1.10 11.01
N THR A 148 13.07 -1.32 9.71
CA THR A 148 13.93 -2.39 9.17
C THR A 148 15.38 -1.94 9.03
N SER A 149 15.66 -0.64 9.18
CA SER A 149 17.00 -0.07 9.01
C SER A 149 17.80 -0.12 10.31
N SER A 150 18.89 -0.90 10.33
CA SER A 150 19.84 -0.89 11.44
C SER A 150 20.50 0.47 11.62
N ALA A 151 20.76 1.20 10.52
CA ALA A 151 21.34 2.53 10.58
C ALA A 151 20.41 3.55 11.27
N GLU A 152 19.10 3.49 11.00
CA GLU A 152 18.12 4.33 11.70
C GLU A 152 18.06 3.98 13.18
N ASN A 153 18.00 2.68 13.51
CA ASN A 153 18.06 2.21 14.90
C ASN A 153 19.28 2.76 15.64
N ASP A 154 20.47 2.61 15.06
CA ASP A 154 21.73 3.01 15.69
C ASP A 154 21.81 4.53 15.85
N ASN A 155 21.30 5.29 14.86
CA ASN A 155 21.23 6.74 14.94
C ASN A 155 20.30 7.22 16.06
N LEU A 156 19.13 6.60 16.23
CA LEU A 156 18.19 6.94 17.32
C LEU A 156 18.78 6.58 18.69
N VAL A 157 19.43 5.43 18.80
CA VAL A 157 20.12 5.01 20.04
C VAL A 157 21.23 6.00 20.40
N ASN A 158 22.04 6.41 19.41
CA ASN A 158 23.06 7.45 19.60
C ASN A 158 22.45 8.80 20.01
N ALA A 159 21.20 9.07 19.63
CA ALA A 159 20.44 10.24 20.04
C ALA A 159 19.74 10.09 21.42
N GLY A 160 19.99 8.99 22.14
CA GLY A 160 19.48 8.76 23.50
C GLY A 160 18.18 7.96 23.58
N TRP A 161 17.78 7.30 22.50
CA TRP A 161 16.66 6.34 22.52
C TRP A 161 17.14 4.98 23.04
N ASN A 162 16.20 4.19 23.57
CA ASN A 162 16.44 2.83 24.00
C ASN A 162 16.11 1.86 22.85
N ALA A 163 17.06 1.00 22.47
CA ALA A 163 16.77 -0.13 21.60
C ALA A 163 16.05 -1.24 22.40
N GLU A 164 14.91 -1.70 21.90
CA GLU A 164 14.12 -2.76 22.53
C GLU A 164 14.21 -4.10 21.78
N GLY A 165 15.02 -4.14 20.73
CA GLY A 165 15.28 -5.34 19.93
C GLY A 165 14.25 -5.54 18.82
N VAL A 166 14.06 -6.81 18.42
CA VAL A 166 13.15 -7.17 17.32
C VAL A 166 11.71 -7.15 17.83
N ALA A 167 10.88 -6.28 17.24
CA ALA A 167 9.45 -6.18 17.50
C ALA A 167 8.69 -7.34 16.84
N TRP A 168 8.97 -7.56 15.56
CA TRP A 168 8.39 -8.60 14.71
C TRP A 168 9.22 -8.77 13.44
N TYR A 169 8.72 -9.56 12.49
CA TYR A 169 9.37 -9.80 11.20
C TYR A 169 8.48 -9.43 10.02
N ALA A 170 9.09 -8.89 8.97
CA ALA A 170 8.50 -8.58 7.68
C ALA A 170 8.86 -9.65 6.64
N VAL A 171 8.17 -9.65 5.49
CA VAL A 171 8.54 -10.47 4.32
C VAL A 171 9.57 -9.78 3.42
N ALA A 172 9.65 -8.45 3.47
CA ALA A 172 10.65 -7.64 2.79
C ALA A 172 10.83 -6.27 3.48
N GLU A 173 11.96 -5.62 3.22
CA GLU A 173 12.20 -4.22 3.61
C GLU A 173 11.19 -3.28 2.95
N GLY A 174 10.99 -2.14 3.62
CA GLY A 174 10.18 -1.04 3.11
C GLY A 174 10.86 -0.31 1.96
N LYS A 175 10.14 0.64 1.38
CA LYS A 175 10.64 1.50 0.30
C LYS A 175 10.28 2.96 0.60
N PRO A 176 11.19 3.91 0.36
CA PRO A 176 10.91 5.32 0.60
C PRO A 176 9.72 5.81 -0.23
N ALA A 177 9.05 6.85 0.25
CA ALA A 177 8.01 7.52 -0.52
C ALA A 177 8.56 7.96 -1.88
N VAL A 178 7.78 7.75 -2.92
CA VAL A 178 8.03 8.36 -4.22
C VAL A 178 7.88 9.88 -4.11
N ASP A 179 8.63 10.62 -4.92
CA ASP A 179 8.44 12.06 -5.06
C ASP A 179 6.98 12.34 -5.50
N GLY A 180 6.33 13.32 -4.87
CA GLY A 180 4.98 13.75 -5.19
C GLY A 180 4.90 14.78 -6.32
N ALA A 181 6.02 15.21 -6.90
CA ALA A 181 6.05 16.17 -8.00
C ALA A 181 5.18 15.71 -9.18
N ILE A 182 4.36 16.61 -9.72
CA ILE A 182 3.50 16.33 -10.89
C ILE A 182 4.30 16.43 -12.19
N MET A 183 5.20 17.42 -12.28
CA MET A 183 6.11 17.58 -13.41
C MET A 183 7.37 16.73 -13.19
N GLY A 184 7.94 16.20 -14.26
CA GLY A 184 9.19 15.45 -14.23
C GLY A 184 9.22 14.25 -15.17
N VAL A 185 10.29 13.46 -15.04
CA VAL A 185 10.46 12.20 -15.77
C VAL A 185 9.77 11.08 -15.00
N SER A 186 9.10 10.18 -15.71
CA SER A 186 8.41 9.04 -15.12
C SER A 186 9.37 7.90 -14.83
N ASP A 187 9.28 7.31 -13.64
CA ASP A 187 10.11 6.16 -13.24
C ASP A 187 9.42 4.80 -13.47
N VAL A 188 8.19 4.82 -14.00
CA VAL A 188 7.34 3.66 -14.21
C VAL A 188 7.07 3.45 -15.70
N SER A 189 7.30 2.23 -16.20
CA SER A 189 7.03 1.90 -17.61
C SER A 189 5.53 1.64 -17.87
N PRO A 190 5.05 1.84 -19.12
CA PRO A 190 3.68 1.46 -19.51
C PRO A 190 3.35 0.00 -19.17
N GLN A 191 4.29 -0.91 -19.38
CA GLN A 191 4.10 -2.34 -19.10
C GLN A 191 3.91 -2.59 -17.60
N ARG A 192 4.62 -1.88 -16.73
CA ARG A 192 4.42 -1.99 -15.28
C ARG A 192 3.02 -1.52 -14.89
N MET A 193 2.56 -0.39 -15.44
CA MET A 193 1.20 0.12 -15.19
C MET A 193 0.13 -0.89 -15.64
N ALA A 194 0.27 -1.45 -16.84
CA ALA A 194 -0.67 -2.43 -17.38
C ALA A 194 -0.71 -3.72 -16.55
N SER A 195 0.45 -4.26 -16.15
CA SER A 195 0.51 -5.44 -15.27
C SER A 195 -0.08 -5.15 -13.89
N TRP A 196 0.20 -3.99 -13.32
CA TRP A 196 -0.36 -3.61 -12.02
C TRP A 196 -1.88 -3.47 -12.07
N PHE A 197 -2.42 -2.82 -13.10
CA PHE A 197 -3.87 -2.74 -13.34
C PHE A 197 -4.54 -4.11 -13.32
N LYS A 198 -3.95 -5.08 -14.04
CA LYS A 198 -4.44 -6.47 -14.07
C LYS A 198 -4.37 -7.13 -12.70
N SER A 199 -3.30 -6.91 -11.94
CA SER A 199 -3.14 -7.46 -10.58
C SER A 199 -4.20 -6.97 -9.60
N LYS A 200 -4.72 -5.74 -9.80
CA LYS A 200 -5.80 -5.14 -9.02
C LYS A 200 -7.20 -5.59 -9.47
N GLY A 201 -7.27 -6.58 -10.36
CA GLY A 201 -8.52 -7.12 -10.91
C GLY A 201 -9.27 -6.12 -11.79
N GLY A 202 -8.59 -5.11 -12.34
CA GLY A 202 -9.21 -4.08 -13.19
C GLY A 202 -9.89 -4.71 -14.41
N SER A 203 -11.12 -4.28 -14.71
CA SER A 203 -11.84 -4.71 -15.91
C SER A 203 -11.73 -3.63 -16.96
N TYR A 204 -10.94 -3.90 -18.01
CA TYR A 204 -10.72 -2.92 -19.08
C TYR A 204 -11.91 -2.89 -20.06
N PRO A 205 -12.51 -1.72 -20.38
CA PRO A 205 -13.68 -1.62 -21.24
C PRO A 205 -13.32 -1.66 -22.73
N THR A 206 -12.73 -2.77 -23.18
CA THR A 206 -12.21 -2.97 -24.54
C THR A 206 -13.20 -2.57 -25.63
N SER A 207 -14.50 -2.85 -25.50
CA SER A 207 -15.50 -2.55 -26.55
C SER A 207 -15.69 -1.06 -26.82
N ILE A 208 -15.41 -0.21 -25.83
CA ILE A 208 -15.48 1.25 -25.95
C ILE A 208 -14.10 1.81 -26.26
N GLU A 209 -13.10 1.46 -25.46
CA GLU A 209 -11.74 1.99 -25.59
C GLU A 209 -11.10 1.65 -26.96
N ALA A 210 -11.41 0.48 -27.54
CA ALA A 210 -10.94 0.13 -28.89
C ALA A 210 -11.45 1.10 -29.96
N LYS A 211 -12.67 1.65 -29.80
CA LYS A 211 -13.22 2.66 -30.73
C LYS A 211 -12.48 4.00 -30.60
N GLY A 212 -11.97 4.30 -29.40
CA GLY A 212 -11.12 5.43 -29.12
C GLY A 212 -9.63 5.19 -29.42
N GLY A 213 -9.26 4.04 -30.01
CA GLY A 213 -7.89 3.75 -30.42
C GLY A 213 -6.99 3.09 -29.36
N ALA A 214 -7.55 2.59 -28.25
CA ALA A 214 -6.83 1.78 -27.27
C ALA A 214 -7.57 0.46 -27.04
N ALA A 215 -7.22 -0.59 -27.79
CA ALA A 215 -7.93 -1.86 -27.67
C ALA A 215 -7.61 -2.61 -26.38
N THR A 216 -6.45 -2.34 -25.80
CA THR A 216 -5.92 -3.03 -24.62
C THR A 216 -5.44 -2.03 -23.56
N ILE A 217 -5.29 -2.50 -22.32
CA ILE A 217 -4.69 -1.69 -21.25
C ILE A 217 -3.22 -1.33 -21.58
N GLU A 218 -2.53 -2.16 -22.35
CA GLU A 218 -1.21 -1.86 -22.89
C GLU A 218 -1.24 -0.69 -23.86
N ASP A 219 -2.24 -0.61 -24.75
CA ASP A 219 -2.42 0.55 -25.62
C ASP A 219 -2.71 1.82 -24.82
N PHE A 220 -3.61 1.72 -23.84
CA PHE A 220 -3.98 2.84 -22.98
C PHE A 220 -2.76 3.40 -22.23
N THR A 221 -2.02 2.54 -21.53
CA THR A 221 -0.84 2.96 -20.74
C THR A 221 0.28 3.48 -21.61
N ARG A 222 0.46 2.94 -22.83
CA ARG A 222 1.40 3.47 -23.83
C ARG A 222 0.99 4.88 -24.26
N ILE A 223 -0.25 5.09 -24.68
CA ILE A 223 -0.77 6.41 -25.10
C ILE A 223 -0.64 7.42 -23.96
N LEU A 224 -0.98 7.01 -22.73
CA LEU A 224 -0.86 7.84 -21.52
C LEU A 224 0.57 8.30 -21.31
N CYS A 225 1.54 7.39 -21.37
CA CYS A 225 2.95 7.75 -21.18
C CYS A 225 3.47 8.66 -22.30
N GLU A 226 3.03 8.45 -23.55
CA GLU A 226 3.39 9.33 -24.68
C GLU A 226 2.87 10.77 -24.47
N GLU A 227 1.60 10.93 -24.11
CA GLU A 227 1.00 12.26 -23.86
C GLU A 227 1.62 12.93 -22.63
N ALA A 228 1.84 12.19 -21.55
CA ALA A 228 2.46 12.70 -20.33
C ALA A 228 3.89 13.18 -20.59
N ALA A 229 4.71 12.35 -21.27
CA ALA A 229 6.08 12.69 -21.62
C ALA A 229 6.19 13.91 -22.54
N ALA A 230 5.27 14.07 -23.49
CA ALA A 230 5.24 15.22 -24.40
C ALA A 230 5.07 16.56 -23.66
N GLU A 231 4.37 16.57 -22.52
CA GLU A 231 4.12 17.77 -21.73
C GLU A 231 5.04 17.91 -20.50
N GLY A 232 5.88 16.89 -20.23
CA GLY A 232 6.75 16.83 -19.05
C GLY A 232 6.01 16.50 -17.75
N VAL A 233 4.82 15.90 -17.83
CA VAL A 233 4.04 15.43 -16.68
C VAL A 233 4.41 13.97 -16.40
N ARG A 234 4.51 13.60 -15.12
CA ARG A 234 4.81 12.22 -14.72
C ARG A 234 3.62 11.29 -15.01
N ALA A 235 3.86 10.25 -15.78
CA ALA A 235 2.85 9.32 -16.24
C ALA A 235 2.19 8.55 -15.09
N GLU A 236 2.94 8.20 -14.04
CA GLU A 236 2.38 7.57 -12.84
C GLU A 236 1.35 8.45 -12.12
N VAL A 237 1.50 9.78 -12.17
CA VAL A 237 0.50 10.71 -11.62
C VAL A 237 -0.79 10.66 -12.43
N VAL A 238 -0.67 10.76 -13.76
CA VAL A 238 -1.80 10.69 -14.69
C VAL A 238 -2.54 9.35 -14.51
N PHE A 239 -1.79 8.25 -14.50
CA PHE A 239 -2.34 6.90 -14.36
C PHE A 239 -3.06 6.70 -13.02
N CYS A 240 -2.41 7.01 -11.90
CA CYS A 240 -3.00 6.84 -10.57
C CYS A 240 -4.24 7.73 -10.39
N GLN A 241 -4.20 8.96 -10.88
CA GLN A 241 -5.36 9.84 -10.91
C GLN A 241 -6.50 9.23 -11.75
N SER A 242 -6.21 8.70 -12.95
CA SER A 242 -7.24 8.06 -13.78
C SER A 242 -7.90 6.88 -13.07
N MET A 243 -7.15 6.07 -12.32
CA MET A 243 -7.71 4.95 -11.58
C MET A 243 -8.64 5.39 -10.46
N ILE A 244 -8.35 6.52 -9.80
CA ILE A 244 -9.22 7.10 -8.77
C ILE A 244 -10.52 7.60 -9.43
N GLU A 245 -10.40 8.44 -10.45
CA GLU A 245 -11.52 9.16 -11.07
C GLU A 245 -12.51 8.23 -11.78
N THR A 246 -12.01 7.11 -12.32
CA THR A 246 -12.81 6.16 -13.08
C THR A 246 -13.14 4.89 -12.30
N GLY A 247 -12.77 4.78 -11.02
CA GLY A 247 -12.93 3.53 -10.27
C GLY A 247 -12.20 2.35 -10.94
N TRP A 248 -10.96 2.56 -11.35
CA TRP A 248 -10.12 1.60 -12.08
C TRP A 248 -10.66 1.22 -13.45
N LEU A 249 -11.09 2.21 -14.23
CA LEU A 249 -11.72 2.06 -15.55
C LEU A 249 -12.98 1.18 -15.56
N ARG A 250 -13.55 0.90 -14.38
CA ARG A 250 -14.86 0.24 -14.24
C ARG A 250 -16.01 1.22 -14.30
N TYR A 251 -15.71 2.51 -14.06
CA TYR A 251 -16.65 3.60 -13.92
C TYR A 251 -17.66 3.31 -12.80
N GLY A 252 -18.75 4.09 -12.74
CA GLY A 252 -19.76 3.98 -11.68
C GLY A 252 -20.06 5.29 -10.95
N GLY A 253 -19.31 6.35 -11.26
CA GLY A 253 -19.63 7.74 -10.91
C GLY A 253 -20.30 8.50 -12.06
N ASP A 254 -20.15 9.83 -12.07
CA ASP A 254 -20.76 10.69 -13.10
C ASP A 254 -20.16 10.52 -14.49
N VAL A 255 -18.88 10.12 -14.58
CA VAL A 255 -18.19 9.86 -15.84
C VAL A 255 -18.53 8.46 -16.35
N ILE A 256 -18.78 8.37 -17.66
CA ILE A 256 -18.99 7.11 -18.39
C ILE A 256 -17.85 6.84 -19.41
N PRO A 257 -17.61 5.58 -19.82
CA PRO A 257 -16.54 5.23 -20.75
C PRO A 257 -16.53 6.02 -22.06
N GLU A 258 -17.70 6.30 -22.63
CA GLU A 258 -17.85 6.97 -23.94
C GLU A 258 -17.34 8.42 -23.96
N GLN A 259 -17.05 9.00 -22.79
CA GLN A 259 -16.50 10.35 -22.69
C GLN A 259 -15.00 10.42 -22.96
N TYR A 260 -14.29 9.30 -22.78
CA TYR A 260 -12.83 9.27 -22.66
C TYR A 260 -12.29 10.33 -21.68
N ASN A 261 -13.06 10.65 -20.62
CA ASN A 261 -12.72 11.67 -19.64
C ASN A 261 -12.14 11.04 -18.38
N TYR A 262 -10.86 10.68 -18.42
CA TYR A 262 -10.23 9.92 -17.34
C TYR A 262 -9.93 10.73 -16.07
N ALA A 263 -10.28 12.03 -16.04
CA ALA A 263 -9.92 12.91 -14.93
C ALA A 263 -11.10 13.72 -14.37
N GLY A 264 -12.33 13.36 -14.76
CA GLY A 264 -13.53 14.05 -14.31
C GLY A 264 -13.60 15.53 -14.75
N ILE A 265 -12.97 15.89 -15.88
CA ILE A 265 -12.89 17.28 -16.32
C ILE A 265 -14.29 17.85 -16.53
N GLY A 266 -14.66 18.82 -15.70
CA GLY A 266 -15.94 19.52 -15.77
C GLY A 266 -17.13 18.78 -15.17
N THR A 267 -16.93 17.69 -14.43
CA THR A 267 -17.99 17.11 -13.59
C THR A 267 -18.27 18.01 -12.39
N THR A 268 -19.52 18.01 -11.90
CA THR A 268 -19.90 18.80 -10.72
C THR A 268 -20.66 17.99 -9.66
N GLY A 269 -20.78 16.67 -9.83
CA GLY A 269 -21.69 15.85 -9.03
C GLY A 269 -23.09 15.72 -9.67
N ASP A 270 -23.92 14.87 -9.07
CA ASP A 270 -25.35 14.72 -9.35
C ASP A 270 -25.69 14.37 -10.82
N GLY A 271 -24.82 13.59 -11.49
CA GLY A 271 -25.03 13.14 -12.86
C GLY A 271 -24.57 14.13 -13.93
N VAL A 272 -23.94 15.25 -13.56
CA VAL A 272 -23.33 16.17 -14.53
C VAL A 272 -22.05 15.56 -15.10
N ARG A 273 -22.14 15.07 -16.33
CA ARG A 273 -21.11 14.25 -16.99
C ARG A 273 -19.79 14.99 -17.26
N GLY A 274 -19.80 16.31 -17.45
CA GLY A 274 -18.59 17.05 -17.82
C GLY A 274 -18.20 16.87 -19.30
N ALA A 275 -16.89 16.94 -19.59
CA ALA A 275 -16.36 16.97 -20.95
C ALA A 275 -16.42 15.60 -21.67
N TYR A 276 -16.50 15.65 -22.99
CA TYR A 276 -16.36 14.51 -23.91
C TYR A 276 -15.18 14.79 -24.84
N PHE A 277 -14.36 13.76 -25.10
CA PHE A 277 -13.22 13.82 -26.01
C PHE A 277 -13.43 12.89 -27.20
N ALA A 278 -12.75 13.11 -28.32
CA ALA A 278 -13.01 12.32 -29.52
C ALA A 278 -12.49 10.88 -29.42
N ASN A 279 -11.44 10.66 -28.62
CA ASN A 279 -10.73 9.38 -28.51
C ASN A 279 -9.90 9.34 -27.21
N VAL A 280 -9.32 8.17 -26.92
CA VAL A 280 -8.50 7.93 -25.72
C VAL A 280 -7.34 8.91 -25.60
N ARG A 281 -6.65 9.19 -26.73
CA ARG A 281 -5.49 10.09 -26.74
C ARG A 281 -5.87 11.52 -26.39
N GLU A 282 -6.96 12.05 -26.95
CA GLU A 282 -7.42 13.40 -26.62
C GLU A 282 -7.87 13.51 -25.16
N GLY A 283 -8.54 12.48 -24.65
CA GLY A 283 -8.93 12.40 -23.24
C GLY A 283 -7.74 12.46 -22.28
N LEU A 284 -6.72 11.63 -22.54
CA LEU A 284 -5.47 11.62 -21.77
C LEU A 284 -4.70 12.93 -21.92
N ARG A 285 -4.65 13.50 -23.13
CA ARG A 285 -4.03 14.81 -23.36
C ARG A 285 -4.71 15.91 -22.54
N ALA A 286 -6.04 15.93 -22.49
CA ALA A 286 -6.77 16.92 -21.71
C ALA A 286 -6.43 16.82 -20.21
N GLN A 287 -6.37 15.59 -19.67
CA GLN A 287 -5.93 15.35 -18.30
C GLN A 287 -4.50 15.86 -18.05
N VAL A 288 -3.56 15.50 -18.94
CA VAL A 288 -2.16 15.92 -18.85
C VAL A 288 -2.04 17.45 -18.89
N GLN A 289 -2.76 18.12 -19.79
CA GLN A 289 -2.78 19.57 -19.89
C GLN A 289 -3.33 20.22 -18.62
N HIS A 290 -4.39 19.66 -18.04
CA HIS A 290 -4.96 20.18 -16.80
C HIS A 290 -3.99 20.02 -15.63
N LEU A 291 -3.36 18.85 -15.47
CA LEU A 291 -2.31 18.62 -14.47
C LEU A 291 -1.13 19.57 -14.64
N LYS A 292 -0.66 19.78 -15.88
CA LYS A 292 0.39 20.75 -16.20
C LYS A 292 -0.01 22.17 -15.83
N ALA A 293 -1.26 22.56 -16.08
CA ALA A 293 -1.75 23.88 -15.68
C ALA A 293 -1.61 24.10 -14.17
N TYR A 294 -2.00 23.11 -13.36
CA TYR A 294 -1.87 23.18 -11.91
C TYR A 294 -0.42 23.20 -11.44
N ALA A 295 0.45 22.40 -12.06
CA ALA A 295 1.81 22.18 -11.58
C ALA A 295 2.86 23.13 -12.16
N SER A 296 2.57 23.80 -13.28
CA SER A 296 3.57 24.56 -14.04
C SER A 296 3.00 25.75 -14.82
N THR A 297 3.84 26.77 -14.99
CA THR A 297 3.60 27.92 -15.87
C THR A 297 4.14 27.72 -17.29
N GLU A 298 4.89 26.64 -17.55
CA GLU A 298 5.44 26.32 -18.87
C GLU A 298 4.35 26.15 -19.93
N PRO A 299 4.51 26.65 -21.16
CA PRO A 299 3.49 26.55 -22.20
C PRO A 299 3.18 25.09 -22.56
N LEU A 300 1.97 24.86 -23.08
CA LEU A 300 1.61 23.57 -23.66
C LEU A 300 2.49 23.27 -24.87
N VAL A 301 2.89 22.00 -25.02
CA VAL A 301 3.65 21.52 -26.17
C VAL A 301 2.70 21.07 -27.28
N ASN A 302 1.66 20.32 -26.91
CA ASN A 302 0.64 19.85 -27.83
C ASN A 302 -0.52 20.85 -27.92
N ALA A 303 -1.31 20.72 -29.00
CA ALA A 303 -2.52 21.52 -29.17
C ALA A 303 -3.47 21.37 -27.97
N GLN A 304 -4.01 22.50 -27.49
CA GLN A 304 -4.93 22.52 -26.35
C GLN A 304 -6.22 21.75 -26.70
N VAL A 305 -6.54 20.75 -25.89
CA VAL A 305 -7.80 20.00 -25.94
C VAL A 305 -8.54 20.06 -24.60
N ASP A 306 -7.87 20.44 -23.51
CA ASP A 306 -8.53 20.72 -22.24
C ASP A 306 -9.44 21.96 -22.37
N PRO A 307 -10.77 21.81 -22.27
CA PRO A 307 -11.72 22.92 -22.39
C PRO A 307 -11.66 23.88 -21.19
N ARG A 308 -11.00 23.49 -20.09
CA ARG A 308 -10.89 24.27 -18.86
C ARG A 308 -9.52 24.92 -18.69
N PHE A 309 -8.58 24.69 -19.60
CA PHE A 309 -7.22 25.24 -19.50
C PHE A 309 -7.21 26.78 -19.39
N GLY A 310 -8.15 27.44 -20.07
CA GLY A 310 -8.36 28.89 -19.98
C GLY A 310 -8.87 29.38 -18.62
N LEU A 311 -9.58 28.54 -17.87
CA LEU A 311 -10.18 28.91 -16.58
C LEU A 311 -9.17 28.90 -15.43
N VAL A 312 -8.04 28.21 -15.62
CA VAL A 312 -6.98 28.06 -14.60
C VAL A 312 -5.77 28.96 -14.87
N GLN A 313 -5.83 29.84 -15.88
CA GLN A 313 -4.70 30.67 -16.32
C GLN A 313 -4.07 31.52 -15.21
N GLU A 314 -4.90 32.17 -14.39
CA GLU A 314 -4.41 33.02 -13.29
C GLU A 314 -3.87 32.21 -12.10
N SER A 315 -4.18 30.92 -12.05
CA SER A 315 -3.80 29.99 -10.98
C SER A 315 -2.83 28.92 -11.47
N ARG A 316 -2.09 29.18 -12.55
CA ARG A 316 -1.13 28.20 -13.06
C ARG A 316 0.07 28.05 -12.11
N GLY A 317 0.52 26.81 -11.89
CA GLY A 317 1.64 26.50 -11.01
C GLY A 317 1.31 26.52 -9.50
N VAL A 318 0.03 26.63 -9.11
CA VAL A 318 -0.39 26.67 -7.69
C VAL A 318 -0.33 25.32 -6.97
N ALA A 319 -0.16 24.22 -7.70
CA ALA A 319 -0.08 22.87 -7.15
C ALA A 319 1.05 22.06 -7.80
N PRO A 320 2.33 22.31 -7.43
CA PRO A 320 3.47 21.61 -8.01
C PRO A 320 3.52 20.10 -7.69
N THR A 321 2.91 19.68 -6.58
CA THR A 321 2.88 18.28 -6.13
C THR A 321 1.46 17.74 -6.07
N VAL A 322 1.31 16.41 -6.11
CA VAL A 322 0.01 15.74 -5.97
C VAL A 322 -0.67 16.09 -4.64
N TYR A 323 0.10 16.35 -3.58
CA TYR A 323 -0.42 16.76 -2.27
C TYR A 323 -1.13 18.12 -2.32
N ASP A 324 -0.76 18.98 -3.26
CA ASP A 324 -1.36 20.30 -3.44
C ASP A 324 -2.69 20.24 -4.21
N LEU A 325 -3.08 19.10 -4.79
CA LEU A 325 -4.33 18.95 -5.54
C LEU A 325 -5.57 18.87 -4.63
N GLY A 326 -5.40 18.50 -3.35
CA GLY A 326 -6.48 18.45 -2.39
C GLY A 326 -7.10 19.83 -2.13
N GLY A 327 -8.43 19.93 -2.25
CA GLY A 327 -9.16 21.21 -2.14
C GLY A 327 -9.01 22.15 -3.33
N ARG A 328 -8.28 21.75 -4.38
CA ARG A 328 -8.09 22.53 -5.62
C ARG A 328 -8.66 21.81 -6.84
N TRP A 329 -8.19 20.58 -7.08
CA TRP A 329 -8.72 19.71 -8.14
C TRP A 329 -10.03 19.05 -7.70
N ALA A 330 -10.02 18.45 -6.52
CA ALA A 330 -11.17 17.84 -5.89
C ALA A 330 -11.52 18.58 -4.58
N VAL A 331 -12.81 18.58 -4.21
CA VAL A 331 -13.26 19.14 -2.92
C VAL A 331 -12.59 18.43 -1.74
N SER A 332 -12.33 17.12 -1.88
CA SER A 332 -11.67 16.34 -0.85
C SER A 332 -10.23 16.82 -0.59
N LYS A 333 -9.90 17.07 0.67
CA LYS A 333 -8.53 17.36 1.11
C LYS A 333 -7.61 16.12 1.09
N THR A 334 -8.18 14.91 1.10
CA THR A 334 -7.40 13.65 1.09
C THR A 334 -6.96 13.21 -0.30
N TYR A 335 -7.47 13.87 -1.34
CA TYR A 335 -7.29 13.48 -2.74
C TYR A 335 -5.81 13.32 -3.14
N GLY A 336 -4.97 14.30 -2.80
CA GLY A 336 -3.54 14.24 -3.09
C GLY A 336 -2.82 13.07 -2.42
N GLY A 337 -3.21 12.76 -1.17
CA GLY A 337 -2.69 11.61 -0.42
C GLY A 337 -3.07 10.28 -1.07
N GLN A 338 -4.29 10.17 -1.61
CA GLN A 338 -4.74 8.98 -2.32
C GLN A 338 -3.94 8.72 -3.60
N ILE A 339 -3.66 9.78 -4.38
CA ILE A 339 -2.80 9.68 -5.57
C ILE A 339 -1.41 9.21 -5.16
N ALA A 340 -0.79 9.85 -4.16
CA ALA A 340 0.54 9.48 -3.68
C ALA A 340 0.61 8.03 -3.17
N SER A 341 -0.42 7.54 -2.46
CA SER A 341 -0.50 6.15 -2.00
C SER A 341 -0.49 5.18 -3.18
N LEU A 342 -1.30 5.43 -4.22
CA LEU A 342 -1.31 4.59 -5.42
C LEU A 342 0.02 4.67 -6.19
N MET A 343 0.67 5.84 -6.23
CA MET A 343 2.00 5.98 -6.86
C MET A 343 3.05 5.14 -6.13
N ASN A 344 3.03 5.13 -4.79
CA ASN A 344 3.91 4.27 -3.98
C ASN A 344 3.67 2.78 -4.28
N GLU A 345 2.42 2.33 -4.27
CA GLU A 345 2.08 0.94 -4.58
C GLU A 345 2.53 0.53 -6.00
N LEU A 346 2.30 1.40 -6.99
CA LEU A 346 2.70 1.18 -8.38
C LEU A 346 4.22 1.13 -8.54
N ALA A 347 4.95 2.04 -7.90
CA ALA A 347 6.42 2.02 -7.90
C ALA A 347 6.96 0.74 -7.23
N ASN A 348 6.23 0.22 -6.24
CA ASN A 348 6.63 -0.95 -5.48
C ASN A 348 6.28 -2.27 -6.14
N TYR A 349 5.30 -2.29 -7.04
CA TYR A 349 4.82 -3.47 -7.72
C TYR A 349 5.90 -4.18 -8.55
N LYS A 350 6.01 -5.50 -8.33
CA LYS A 350 6.81 -6.43 -9.12
C LYS A 350 5.85 -7.42 -9.79
N ALA A 351 5.92 -7.51 -11.12
CA ALA A 351 5.06 -8.36 -11.95
C ALA A 351 5.32 -9.85 -11.75
#